data_AF-A0A7C6IQI3-F1
#
_entry.id   AF-A0A7C6IQI3-F1
#
_cell.length_a   1.000
_cell.length_b   1.000
_cell.length_c   1.000
_cell.angle_alpha   90.00
_cell.angle_beta   90.00
_cell.angle_gamma   90.00
#
_symmetry.space_group_name_H-M   'P 1'
#
loop_
_entity.id
_entity.type
_entity.pdbx_description
1 polymer ?
#
loop_
_entity_poly.entity_id
_entity_poly.type
_entity_poly.pdbx_seq_one_letter_code
_entity_poly.pdbx_strand_id
1 'polypeptide(L)' 'MNTMFKAGDFFVRLRAQGERPKLTVWNSSGTKIISEFIGNTTSSFWEQIAKLTSQGVVDQVQSLLNDEK' A
#
# COMPACT_ATOMS: atom_id res chain seq x y z
N MET A 1 -3.21 -12.38 4.79
CA MET A 1 -2.08 -11.43 4.90
C MET A 1 -2.08 -10.52 6.14
N ASN A 2 -0.93 -10.30 6.77
CA ASN A 2 -0.66 -9.09 7.59
C ASN A 2 0.83 -8.78 7.47
N THR A 3 1.21 -8.11 6.39
CA THR A 3 2.60 -7.87 6.00
C THR A 3 2.97 -6.42 6.30
N MET A 4 4.15 -6.21 6.85
CA MET A 4 4.71 -4.88 7.07
C MET A 4 6.13 -4.84 6.50
N PHE A 5 6.43 -3.81 5.73
CA PHE A 5 7.72 -3.67 5.05
C PHE A 5 8.08 -2.19 4.87
N LYS A 6 9.35 -1.94 4.54
CA LYS A 6 9.85 -0.61 4.22
C LYS A 6 10.09 -0.51 2.72
N ALA A 7 9.62 0.58 2.11
CA ALA A 7 9.79 0.88 0.69
C ALA A 7 10.28 2.33 0.54
N GLY A 8 11.59 2.49 0.29
CA GLY A 8 12.23 3.80 0.34
C GLY A 8 12.10 4.43 1.73
N ASP A 9 11.59 5.66 1.79
CA ASP A 9 11.35 6.41 3.04
C ASP A 9 10.01 6.10 3.71
N PHE A 10 9.26 5.15 3.17
CA PHE A 10 7.91 4.81 3.64
C PHE A 10 7.88 3.49 4.39
N PHE A 11 7.07 3.45 5.44
CA PHE A 11 6.65 2.22 6.09
C PHE A 11 5.28 1.84 5.55
N VAL A 12 5.14 0.59 5.12
CA VAL A 12 3.92 0.09 4.47
C VAL A 12 3.41 -1.09 5.25
N ARG A 13 2.10 -1.11 5.50
CA ARG A 13 1.39 -2.26 6.05
C ARG A 13 0.25 -2.64 5.13
N LEU A 14 0.20 -3.92 4.80
CA LEU A 14 -0.88 -4.54 4.05
C LEU A 14 -1.53 -5.61 4.92
N ARG A 15 -2.80 -5.40 5.28
CA ARG A 15 -3.54 -6.29 6.19
C ARG A 15 -4.78 -6.82 5.50
N ALA A 16 -4.96 -8.13 5.47
CA ALA A 16 -6.23 -8.74 5.12
C ALA A 16 -7.27 -8.38 6.19
N GLN A 17 -8.32 -7.65 5.80
CA GLN A 17 -9.39 -7.23 6.69
C GLN A 17 -10.73 -7.46 6.01
N GLY A 18 -11.36 -8.59 6.32
CA GLY A 18 -12.55 -9.05 5.60
C GLY A 18 -12.18 -9.47 4.17
N GLU A 19 -13.03 -9.11 3.21
CA GLU A 19 -12.86 -9.48 1.79
C GLU A 19 -11.78 -8.66 1.06
N ARG A 20 -11.35 -7.52 1.62
CA ARG A 20 -10.44 -6.59 0.93
C ARG A 20 -9.21 -6.27 1.79
N PRO A 21 -8.00 -6.33 1.22
CA PRO A 21 -6.80 -5.88 1.92
C PRO A 21 -6.89 -4.39 2.26
N LYS A 22 -6.41 -4.00 3.44
CA LYS A 22 -6.22 -2.61 3.83
C LYS A 22 -4.76 -2.21 3.69
N LEU A 23 -4.51 -1.15 2.94
CA LEU A 23 -3.21 -0.51 2.79
C LEU A 23 -3.09 0.63 3.79
N THR A 24 -2.01 0.64 4.57
CA THR A 24 -1.65 1.80 5.37
C THR A 24 -0.20 2.15 5.10
N VAL A 25 0.07 3.43 4.85
CA VAL A 25 1.42 3.93 4.60
C VAL A 25 1.72 5.07 5.55
N TRP A 26 2.95 5.08 6.07
CA TRP A 26 3.51 6.15 6.86
C TRP A 26 4.79 6.66 6.22
N ASN A 27 5.07 7.95 6.37
CA ASN A 27 6.36 8.52 6.01
C ASN A 27 7.40 8.26 7.12
N SER A 28 8.63 8.72 6.91
CA SER A 28 9.75 8.58 7.84
C SER A 28 9.56 9.28 9.19
N SER A 29 8.67 10.28 9.28
CA SER A 29 8.32 10.94 10.55
C SER A 29 7.21 10.23 11.33
N GLY A 30 6.72 9.08 10.85
CA GLY A 30 5.63 8.33 11.47
C GLY A 30 4.25 8.93 11.20
N THR A 31 4.14 9.91 10.30
CA THR A 31 2.86 10.48 9.87
C THR A 31 2.20 9.50 8.91
N LYS A 32 0.95 9.15 9.20
CA LYS A 32 0.14 8.31 8.31
C LYS A 32 -0.34 9.12 7.12
N ILE A 33 -0.02 8.68 5.92
CA ILE A 33 -0.34 9.36 4.66
C ILE A 33 -1.43 8.63 3.87
N ILE A 34 -1.58 7.32 4.06
CA ILE A 34 -2.62 6.49 3.41
C ILE A 34 -3.24 5.56 4.44
N SER A 35 -4.56 5.36 4.38
CA SER A 35 -5.27 4.33 5.17
C SER A 35 -6.51 3.79 4.46
N GLU A 36 -6.33 3.22 3.27
CA GLU A 36 -7.42 2.88 2.35
C GLU A 36 -7.61 1.36 2.19
N PHE A 37 -8.83 0.93 1.88
CA PHE A 37 -9.11 -0.45 1.46
C PHE A 37 -8.84 -0.62 -0.03
N ILE A 38 -8.07 -1.66 -0.37
CA ILE A 38 -7.79 -2.08 -1.74
C ILE A 38 -8.98 -2.90 -2.23
N GLY A 39 -9.96 -2.22 -2.82
CA GLY A 39 -11.13 -2.83 -3.47
C GLY A 39 -11.00 -2.82 -4.99
N ASN A 40 -11.72 -1.90 -5.64
CA ASN A 40 -11.61 -1.67 -7.08
C ASN A 40 -10.43 -0.74 -7.36
N THR A 41 -9.26 -1.33 -7.52
CA THR A 41 -8.06 -0.57 -7.89
C THR A 41 -8.13 -0.17 -9.36
N THR A 42 -8.42 1.11 -9.62
CA THR A 42 -8.27 1.70 -10.95
C THR A 42 -6.82 2.17 -11.14
N SER A 43 -6.39 2.43 -12.38
CA SER A 43 -5.08 3.06 -12.61
C SER A 43 -4.94 4.37 -11.85
N SER A 44 -6.02 5.16 -11.76
CA SER A 44 -6.05 6.42 -11.00
C SER A 44 -5.82 6.22 -9.50
N PHE A 45 -6.29 5.12 -8.91
CA PHE A 45 -6.00 4.79 -7.51
C PHE A 45 -4.49 4.62 -7.30
N TRP A 46 -3.83 3.81 -8.13
CA TRP A 46 -2.39 3.58 -8.01
C TRP A 46 -1.56 4.83 -8.29
N GLU A 47 -1.97 5.65 -9.26
CA GLU A 47 -1.34 6.94 -9.53
C GLU A 47 -1.42 7.89 -8.33
N GLN A 48 -2.55 7.91 -7.60
CA GLN A 48 -2.68 8.72 -6.39
C GLN A 48 -1.75 8.22 -5.28
N ILE A 49 -1.67 6.91 -5.08
CA ILE A 49 -0.74 6.30 -4.11
C ILE A 49 0.70 6.65 -4.47
N ALA A 50 1.10 6.52 -5.74
CA ALA A 50 2.44 6.88 -6.20
C ALA A 50 2.77 8.37 -5.98
N LYS A 51 1.81 9.27 -6.23
CA LYS A 51 1.97 10.72 -6.00
C LYS A 51 2.15 11.08 -4.52
N LEU A 52 1.44 10.40 -3.62
CA LEU A 52 1.54 10.63 -2.18
C LEU A 52 2.75 9.94 -1.54
N THR A 53 3.31 8.94 -2.23
CA THR A 53 4.38 8.09 -1.70
C THR A 53 5.55 8.01 -2.68
N SER A 54 5.65 6.91 -3.42
CA SER A 54 6.57 6.69 -4.53
C SER A 54 6.06 5.54 -5.40
N GLN A 55 6.57 5.45 -6.63
CA GLN A 55 6.28 4.31 -7.50
C GLN A 55 6.73 2.97 -6.87
N GLY A 56 7.87 2.97 -6.16
CA GLY A 56 8.37 1.77 -5.49
C GLY A 56 7.44 1.21 -4.40
N VAL A 57 6.65 2.06 -3.73
CA VAL A 57 5.60 1.60 -2.81
C VAL A 57 4.50 0.86 -3.57
N VAL A 58 4.06 1.41 -4.71
CA VAL A 58 3.03 0.80 -5.54
C VAL A 58 3.49 -0.56 -6.07
N ASP A 59 4.69 -0.63 -6.64
CA ASP A 59 5.23 -1.84 -7.26
C ASP A 59 5.33 -2.99 -6.23
N GLN A 60 5.82 -2.70 -5.02
CA GLN A 60 5.92 -3.71 -3.96
C GLN A 60 4.54 -4.15 -3.44
N VAL A 61 3.59 -3.23 -3.27
CA VAL A 61 2.23 -3.59 -2.85
C VAL A 61 1.56 -4.47 -3.90
N GLN A 62 1.67 -4.13 -5.18
CA GLN A 62 1.09 -4.92 -6.27
C GLN A 62 1.73 -6.31 -6.36
N SER A 63 3.06 -6.42 -6.21
CA SER A 63 3.75 -7.72 -6.16
C SER A 63 3.17 -8.61 -5.06
N LEU A 64 3.05 -8.09 -3.83
CA LEU A 64 2.52 -8.86 -2.70
C LEU A 64 1.05 -9.28 -2.88
N LEU A 65 0.24 -8.45 -3.56
CA LEU A 65 -1.15 -8.79 -3.87
C LEU A 65 -1.28 -9.85 -4.96
N ASN A 66 -0.34 -9.88 -5.90
CA ASN A 66 -0.32 -10.88 -6.98
C ASN A 66 0.24 -12.22 -6.49
N ASP A 67 1.20 -12.22 -5.55
CA ASP A 67 1.75 -13.45 -4.96
C ASP A 67 0.74 -14.18 -4.05
N GLU A 68 -0.31 -13.49 -3.57
CA GLU A 68 -1.41 -14.12 -2.80
C GLU A 68 -2.57 -14.64 -3.67
N LYS A 69 -2.51 -14.53 -5.00
CA LYS A 69 -3.51 -15.11 -5.94
C LYS A 69 -3.09 -16.48 -6.45
#